data_AF-A0A6B3GH11-F1
#
_entry.id   AF-A0A6B3GH11-F1
#
_cell.length_a   1.000
_cell.length_b   1.000
_cell.length_c   1.000
_cell.angle_alpha   90.00
_cell.angle_beta   90.00
_cell.angle_gamma   90.00
#
_symmetry.space_group_name_H-M   'P 1'
#
loop_
_entity.id
_entity.type
_entity.pdbx_description
1 polymer ?
#
loop_
_entity_poly.entity_id
_entity_poly.type
_entity_poly.pdbx_seq_one_letter_code
_entity_poly.pdbx_strand_id
1 'polypeptide(L)'
;MRDGRIRGLDLHLERLRSASVELFGRALPEDVVRAHLRTALHGGPADMSLTATVFSTAGEFAAPDGDPTLLVRTGPPAYGPDGPLALAAV
;
A
#
# COMPACT_ATOMS: atom_id res chain seq x y z
N MET A 1 4.99 -4.19 9.66
CA MET A 1 5.63 -3.65 10.87
C MET A 1 6.16 -4.76 11.74
N ARG A 2 7.28 -4.46 12.41
CA ARG A 2 7.82 -5.23 13.52
C ARG A 2 8.25 -4.26 14.62
N ASP A 3 7.82 -4.51 15.85
CA ASP A 3 8.08 -3.65 17.01
C ASP A 3 7.76 -2.17 16.73
N GLY A 4 6.60 -1.92 16.10
CA GLY A 4 6.15 -0.57 15.71
C GLY A 4 6.96 0.11 14.59
N ARG A 5 7.90 -0.60 13.95
CA ARG A 5 8.76 -0.05 12.88
C ARG A 5 8.41 -0.64 11.51
N ILE A 6 8.45 0.19 10.48
CA ILE A 6 8.33 -0.20 9.07
C ILE A 6 9.71 -0.09 8.44
N ARG A 7 10.24 -1.21 7.92
CA ARG A 7 11.50 -1.23 7.18
C ARG A 7 11.27 -0.58 5.81
N GLY A 8 12.15 0.37 5.43
CA GLY A 8 12.15 0.97 4.09
C GLY A 8 10.85 1.66 3.70
N LEU A 9 10.18 2.33 4.66
CA LEU A 9 8.90 3.01 4.39
C LEU A 9 9.03 4.04 3.26
N ASP A 10 10.13 4.78 3.22
CA ASP A 10 10.51 5.69 2.15
C ASP A 10 10.53 5.00 0.77
N LEU A 11 11.20 3.84 0.66
CA LEU A 11 11.23 3.05 -0.58
C LEU A 11 9.83 2.57 -0.99
N HIS A 12 9.00 2.17 -0.02
CA HIS A 12 7.63 1.76 -0.30
C HIS A 12 6.76 2.93 -0.79
N LEU A 13 6.92 4.12 -0.21
CA LEU A 13 6.21 5.33 -0.64
C LEU A 13 6.63 5.77 -2.04
N GLU A 14 7.93 5.77 -2.33
CA GLU A 14 8.43 6.11 -3.66
C GLU A 14 7.94 5.11 -4.72
N ARG A 15 7.97 3.81 -4.42
CA ARG A 15 7.42 2.78 -5.32
C ARG A 15 5.93 2.99 -5.59
N LEU A 16 5.15 3.32 -4.56
CA LEU A 16 3.72 3.59 -4.69
C LEU A 16 3.47 4.83 -5.56
N ARG A 17 4.25 5.90 -5.34
CA ARG A 17 4.19 7.13 -6.12
C ARG A 17 4.51 6.88 -7.59
N SER A 18 5.65 6.26 -7.88
CA SER A 18 6.08 5.96 -9.25
C SER A 18 5.03 5.13 -10.00
N ALA A 19 4.54 4.04 -9.38
CA ALA A 19 3.51 3.21 -9.98
C ALA A 19 2.18 3.97 -10.19
N SER A 20 1.81 4.87 -9.27
CA SER A 20 0.59 5.68 -9.43
C SER A 20 0.72 6.66 -10.59
N VAL A 21 1.88 7.30 -10.77
CA VAL A 21 2.14 8.17 -11.93
C VAL A 21 2.11 7.38 -13.23
N GLU A 22 2.72 6.19 -13.26
CA GLU A 22 2.72 5.32 -14.43
C GLU A 22 1.31 4.85 -14.82
N LEU A 23 0.50 4.44 -13.84
CA LEU A 23 -0.83 3.87 -14.09
C LEU A 23 -1.95 4.92 -14.24
N PHE A 24 -1.84 6.06 -13.55
CA PHE A 24 -2.91 7.05 -13.42
C PHE A 24 -2.49 8.47 -13.83
N GLY A 25 -1.25 8.68 -14.28
CA GLY A 25 -0.70 9.99 -14.66
C GLY A 25 -0.39 10.92 -13.48
N ARG A 26 -0.70 10.50 -12.24
CA ARG A 26 -0.52 11.29 -11.03
C ARG A 26 -0.44 10.42 -9.78
N ALA A 27 0.05 11.01 -8.70
CA ALA A 27 0.10 10.37 -7.38
C ALA A 27 -0.60 11.24 -6.33
N LEU A 28 -1.11 10.59 -5.29
CA LEU A 28 -1.56 11.28 -4.08
C LEU A 28 -0.36 11.97 -3.39
N PRO A 29 -0.59 13.13 -2.73
CA PRO A 29 0.42 13.75 -1.89
C PRO A 29 0.93 12.80 -0.81
N GLU A 30 2.24 12.78 -0.57
CA GLU A 30 2.87 11.82 0.34
C GLU A 30 2.38 12.00 1.79
N ASP A 31 2.14 13.23 2.22
CA ASP A 31 1.61 13.57 3.54
C ASP A 31 0.20 12.99 3.75
N VAL A 32 -0.65 13.03 2.72
CA VAL A 32 -1.99 12.40 2.72
C VAL A 32 -1.86 10.89 2.88
N VAL A 33 -0.99 10.25 2.10
CA VAL A 33 -0.73 8.81 2.22
C VAL A 33 -0.26 8.48 3.65
N ARG A 34 0.74 9.21 4.17
CA ARG A 34 1.26 9.02 5.54
C ARG A 34 0.17 9.21 6.60
N ALA A 35 -0.73 10.17 6.44
CA ALA A 35 -1.84 10.39 7.36
C ALA A 35 -2.80 9.19 7.41
N HIS A 36 -3.16 8.63 6.24
CA HIS A 36 -3.99 7.43 6.16
C HIS A 36 -3.29 6.20 6.74
N LEU A 37 -2.00 6.01 6.46
CA LEU A 37 -1.24 4.91 7.07
C LEU A 37 -1.23 5.05 8.60
N ARG A 38 -0.93 6.23 9.15
CA ARG A 38 -0.97 6.45 10.60
C ARG A 38 -2.33 6.16 11.20
N THR A 39 -3.41 6.56 10.53
CA THR A 39 -4.79 6.31 10.97
C THR A 39 -5.07 4.81 11.02
N ALA A 40 -4.69 4.05 9.99
CA ALA A 40 -4.88 2.60 9.95
C ALA A 40 -4.06 1.84 11.00
N LEU A 41 -2.93 2.41 11.42
CA LEU A 41 -2.04 1.84 12.44
C LEU A 41 -2.45 2.21 13.88
N HIS A 42 -3.29 3.22 14.05
CA HIS A 42 -3.63 3.75 15.37
C HIS A 42 -4.32 2.70 16.24
N GLY A 43 -3.78 2.47 17.45
CA GLY A 43 -4.33 1.51 18.41
C GLY A 43 -4.12 0.03 18.06
N GLY A 44 -3.42 -0.28 16.96
CA GLY A 44 -3.13 -1.66 16.57
C GLY A 44 -1.89 -2.26 17.28
N PRO A 45 -1.69 -3.58 17.15
CA PRO A 45 -0.54 -4.27 17.76
C PRO A 45 0.80 -3.82 17.19
N ALA A 46 1.89 -4.00 17.94
CA ALA A 46 3.25 -3.63 17.49
C ALA A 46 3.68 -4.35 16.20
N ASP A 47 3.19 -5.58 16.01
CA ASP A 47 3.48 -6.43 14.86
C ASP A 47 2.22 -6.62 14.01
N MET A 48 2.28 -6.17 12.76
CA MET A 48 1.18 -6.31 11.80
C MET A 48 1.68 -6.19 10.36
N SER A 49 0.84 -6.58 9.41
CA SER A 49 1.05 -6.32 7.97
C SER A 49 0.18 -5.14 7.54
N LEU A 50 0.66 -4.35 6.58
CA LEU A 50 -0.03 -3.18 6.03
C LEU A 50 0.04 -3.22 4.52
N THR A 51 -1.09 -3.05 3.85
CA THR A 51 -1.18 -2.94 2.39
C THR A 51 -1.87 -1.63 2.04
N ALA A 52 -1.20 -0.83 1.21
CA ALA A 52 -1.72 0.40 0.64
C ALA A 52 -1.98 0.18 -0.85
N THR A 53 -3.22 0.35 -1.27
CA THR A 53 -3.66 0.15 -2.65
C THR A 53 -4.21 1.46 -3.18
N VAL A 54 -3.57 1.99 -4.22
CA VAL A 54 -4.08 3.13 -4.98
C VAL A 54 -4.88 2.60 -6.16
N PHE A 55 -6.07 3.14 -6.37
CA PHE A 55 -6.96 2.75 -7.46
C PHE A 55 -7.68 3.98 -8.01
N SER A 56 -8.12 3.91 -9.26
CA SER A 56 -9.00 4.93 -9.84
C SER A 56 -10.42 4.37 -9.92
N THR A 57 -11.41 5.20 -9.60
CA THR A 57 -12.82 4.89 -9.88
C THR A 57 -13.25 5.39 -11.26
N ALA A 58 -12.38 6.10 -11.99
CA ALA A 58 -12.64 6.52 -13.36
C ALA A 58 -12.67 5.29 -14.28
N GLY A 59 -13.64 5.23 -15.18
CA GLY A 59 -13.86 4.09 -16.05
C GLY A 59 -15.08 4.28 -16.95
N GLU A 60 -15.48 3.23 -17.66
CA GLU A 60 -16.58 3.26 -18.64
C GLU A 60 -17.92 3.76 -18.05
N PHE A 61 -18.15 3.54 -16.75
CA PHE A 61 -19.39 3.88 -16.05
C PHE A 61 -19.23 5.02 -15.03
N ALA A 62 -18.10 5.72 -15.04
CA ALA A 62 -17.81 6.83 -14.14
C ALA A 62 -17.21 8.01 -14.91
N ALA A 63 -17.22 9.20 -14.30
CA ALA A 63 -16.55 10.35 -14.90
C ALA A 63 -15.06 10.01 -15.15
N PRO A 64 -14.51 10.39 -16.32
CA PRO A 64 -13.13 10.05 -16.70
C PRO A 64 -12.10 10.74 -15.79
N ASP A 65 -12.48 11.82 -15.13
CA ASP A 65 -11.64 12.60 -14.24
C ASP A 65 -11.99 12.29 -12.78
N GLY A 66 -11.21 11.43 -12.15
CA GLY A 66 -11.32 11.09 -10.74
C GLY A 66 -9.95 11.00 -10.08
N ASP A 67 -9.77 11.65 -8.93
CA ASP A 67 -8.54 11.56 -8.14
C ASP A 67 -8.30 10.11 -7.72
N PRO A 68 -7.06 9.58 -7.88
CA PRO A 68 -6.76 8.23 -7.43
C PRO A 68 -7.06 8.15 -5.93
N THR A 69 -7.76 7.09 -5.54
CA THR A 69 -8.20 6.85 -4.17
C THR A 69 -7.28 5.83 -3.50
N LEU A 70 -7.11 5.95 -2.18
CA LEU A 70 -6.26 5.06 -1.38
C LEU A 70 -7.11 4.17 -0.46
N LEU A 71 -6.92 2.85 -0.56
CA LEU A 71 -7.39 1.87 0.41
C LEU A 71 -6.22 1.36 1.23
N VAL A 72 -6.32 1.46 2.56
CA VAL A 72 -5.34 0.90 3.48
C VAL A 72 -5.96 -0.27 4.24
N ARG A 73 -5.28 -1.42 4.24
CA ARG A 73 -5.70 -2.61 4.97
C ARG A 73 -4.60 -3.05 5.93
N THR A 74 -4.98 -3.42 7.15
CA THR A 74 -4.11 -4.09 8.10
C THR A 74 -4.46 -5.58 8.17
N GLY A 75 -3.50 -6.37 8.63
CA GLY A 75 -3.68 -7.80 8.87
C GLY A 75 -2.64 -8.33 9.86
N PRO A 76 -2.72 -9.62 10.23
CA PRO A 76 -1.73 -10.23 11.11
C PRO A 76 -0.32 -10.12 10.53
N PRO A 77 0.73 -10.16 11.37
CA PRO A 77 2.11 -10.14 10.89
C PRO A 77 2.36 -11.35 9.99
N ALA A 78 2.79 -11.10 8.75
CA ALA A 78 3.16 -12.16 7.81
C ALA A 78 4.62 -12.55 8.03
N TYR A 79 4.88 -13.84 8.20
CA TYR A 79 6.23 -14.40 8.22
C TYR A 79 6.52 -14.98 6.83
N GLY A 80 7.72 -14.70 6.31
CA GLY A 80 8.16 -15.28 5.06
C GLY A 80 8.30 -16.81 5.19
N PRO A 81 8.41 -17.52 4.07
CA PRO A 81 8.68 -18.95 4.10
C PRO A 81 10.03 -19.22 4.79
N ASP A 82 10.13 -20.32 5.54
CA ASP A 82 11.36 -20.72 6.25
C ASP A 82 12.48 -21.20 5.29
N GLY A 83 12.17 -21.37 4.01
CA GLY A 83 13.08 -21.85 2.99
C GLY A 83 12.74 -21.32 1.59
N PRO A 84 13.55 -21.68 0.58
CA PRO A 84 13.33 -21.25 -0.79
C PRO A 84 11.98 -21.76 -1.32
N LEU A 85 11.29 -20.90 -2.07
CA LEU A 85 10.09 -21.28 -2.81
C LEU A 85 10.48 -21.77 -4.21
N ALA A 86 9.85 -22.86 -4.66
CA ALA A 86 9.92 -23.33 -6.05
C ALA A 86 8.56 -23.11 -6.73
N LEU A 87 8.58 -22.71 -8.00
CA LEU A 87 7.36 -22.58 -8.80
C LEU A 87 6.75 -23.97 -9.00
N ALA A 88 5.47 -24.14 -8.63
CA ALA A 88 4.73 -25.33 -9.00
C ALA A 88 4.35 -25.24 -10.49
N ALA A 89 4.95 -26.07 -11.33
CA ALA A 89 4.50 -26.28 -12.70
C ALA A 89 3.38 -27.35 -12.68
N VAL A 90 2.23 -27.00 -13.25
CA VAL A 90 1.11 -27.92 -13.53
C VAL A 90 1.18 -28.31 -15.01
#